data_AF-A0A661S5Z4-F1
#
_entry.id   AF-A0A661S5Z4-F1
#
_cell.length_a   1.000
_cell.length_b   1.000
_cell.length_c   1.000
_cell.angle_alpha   90.00
_cell.angle_beta   90.00
_cell.angle_gamma   90.00
#
_symmetry.space_group_name_H-M   'P 1'
#
loop_
_entity.id
_entity.type
_entity.pdbx_description
1 polymer ?
#
loop_
_entity_poly.entity_id
_entity_poly.type
_entity_poly.pdbx_seq_one_letter_code
_entity_poly.pdbx_strand_id
1 'polypeptide(L)'
;MQGSFFFKGNFPVFYSMTKQKKIYSIQTKDSFLEQKKNELLSAAYEGHHQAVEQIYHDILRYSETNSKFTENTEKLLNQIQTIIKRFYPNFEKHSSPKIRGCHIRLKTIILNSIKQSSGSIHHVDFQTWGTKLGLDHLQKDLVYKTAMTFQLSSGCSNFCRRCNEWALPKVRSHFSYTAILKILSHMADQGNDEISLYGASDPLDWIENKKDITDILDCLKEIPIEYSILTKVPKGKIPLLKKLLKINANLSVSITSKNKARIKKIEEELENPISKQHDLDELLIPAGLDEDFVSIKPSVTDGYGTEITPDGAFIIIPTFTSALHPFGHKKIRITSKTNFFPIKKTGRKALLVDYFKPIEGYDLYNNRNYLDGLLDVQIESIILDNGTDELTPPGMRSLKEYLSIFEEKPRLQRKKIGRHLNLCKKADCLSSKLSAVSFFLKSISGYTQKNPVKIKMIQFLLKDEMKNISHAYSDLIGNNSIEALLINSNINSFDIFRFYVFCLLNKSKVQAILEFITTYPSAYDPVSDIFVQSSPSD
;
A
#
# COMPACT_ATOMS: atom_id res chain seq x y z
N MET A 1 48.17 -3.55 -58.01
CA MET A 1 48.80 -3.68 -56.67
C MET A 1 48.42 -2.43 -55.89
N GLN A 2 47.53 -2.55 -54.90
CA GLN A 2 47.80 -2.29 -53.46
C GLN A 2 48.35 -0.87 -53.21
N GLY A 3 47.77 0.02 -52.42
CA GLY A 3 46.69 -0.06 -51.43
C GLY A 3 46.87 1.11 -50.42
N SER A 4 45.86 1.31 -49.59
CA SER A 4 45.82 2.12 -48.34
C SER A 4 45.59 3.65 -48.45
N PHE A 5 44.31 4.01 -48.29
CA PHE A 5 43.84 5.25 -47.68
C PHE A 5 44.10 5.22 -46.17
N PHE A 6 44.73 6.27 -45.61
CA PHE A 6 44.74 6.54 -44.17
C PHE A 6 43.88 7.77 -43.89
N PHE A 7 42.68 7.56 -43.34
CA PHE A 7 41.89 8.60 -42.69
C PHE A 7 42.39 8.78 -41.25
N LYS A 8 43.01 9.93 -40.93
CA LYS A 8 43.17 10.40 -39.55
C LYS A 8 41.86 11.03 -39.11
N GLY A 9 40.99 10.22 -38.50
CA GLY A 9 39.84 10.70 -37.74
C GLY A 9 40.26 11.10 -36.34
N ASN A 10 40.06 12.36 -35.97
CA ASN A 10 40.03 12.80 -34.58
C ASN A 10 38.79 12.18 -33.91
N PHE A 11 39.00 11.16 -33.09
CA PHE A 11 37.97 10.62 -32.22
C PHE A 11 37.70 11.62 -31.07
N PRO A 12 36.43 11.89 -30.73
CA PRO A 12 36.11 12.62 -29.52
C PRO A 12 36.46 11.76 -28.29
N VAL A 13 37.11 12.40 -27.33
CA VAL A 13 37.38 11.89 -25.99
C VAL A 13 36.05 11.47 -25.36
N PHE A 14 35.85 10.16 -25.16
CA PHE A 14 34.75 9.65 -24.36
C PHE A 14 34.92 10.17 -22.93
N TYR A 15 34.07 11.11 -22.54
CA TYR A 15 33.79 11.38 -21.14
C TYR A 15 33.19 10.11 -20.53
N SER A 16 34.03 9.34 -19.83
CA SER A 16 33.56 8.40 -18.81
C SER A 16 32.96 9.23 -17.67
N MET A 17 31.67 9.53 -17.78
CA MET A 17 30.86 9.88 -16.61
C MET A 17 30.29 8.57 -16.05
N THR A 18 31.04 7.92 -15.17
CA THR A 18 30.45 7.06 -14.15
C THR A 18 29.61 7.96 -13.23
N LYS A 19 28.38 8.29 -13.66
CA LYS A 19 27.36 8.79 -12.74
C LYS A 19 27.16 7.67 -11.72
N GLN A 20 27.73 7.83 -10.52
CA GLN A 20 27.32 7.04 -9.36
C GLN A 20 25.79 7.05 -9.32
N LYS A 21 25.19 5.89 -9.54
CA LYS A 21 23.74 5.73 -9.54
C LYS A 21 23.26 6.15 -8.16
N LYS A 22 22.53 7.26 -8.09
CA LYS A 22 22.05 7.79 -6.82
C LYS A 22 21.05 6.80 -6.25
N ILE A 23 21.35 6.24 -5.08
CA ILE A 23 20.49 5.24 -4.46
C ILE A 23 19.24 5.93 -3.92
N TYR A 24 18.06 5.54 -4.41
CA TYR A 24 16.79 6.06 -3.92
C TYR A 24 16.14 5.05 -2.97
N SER A 25 15.83 5.51 -1.75
CA SER A 25 15.19 4.67 -0.72
C SER A 25 14.09 5.43 -0.01
N ILE A 26 12.92 4.81 0.12
CA ILE A 26 11.88 5.28 1.04
C ILE A 26 12.08 4.56 2.38
N GLN A 27 12.26 5.33 3.46
CA GLN A 27 12.31 4.74 4.80
C GLN A 27 10.92 4.30 5.23
N THR A 28 10.74 3.00 5.45
CA THR A 28 9.50 2.33 5.85
C THR A 28 9.43 2.04 7.35
N LYS A 29 10.30 2.65 8.17
CA LYS A 29 10.41 2.31 9.60
C LYS A 29 9.06 2.48 10.31
N ASP A 30 8.56 1.40 10.88
CA ASP A 30 7.30 1.38 11.61
C ASP A 30 7.35 2.35 12.80
N SER A 31 6.21 3.00 13.05
CA SER A 31 6.05 3.79 14.27
C SER A 31 6.08 2.89 15.52
N PHE A 32 6.27 3.46 16.70
CA PHE A 32 6.25 2.70 17.96
C PHE A 32 4.99 1.83 18.09
N LEU A 33 3.80 2.41 17.85
CA LEU A 33 2.54 1.67 17.98
C LEU A 33 2.37 0.61 16.90
N GLU A 34 2.86 0.86 15.69
CA GLU A 34 2.81 -0.13 14.61
C GLU A 34 3.75 -1.32 14.89
N GLN A 35 4.97 -1.03 15.37
CA GLN A 35 5.89 -2.06 15.86
C GLN A 35 5.26 -2.87 16.99
N LYS A 36 4.69 -2.21 18.01
CA LYS A 36 4.06 -2.87 19.15
C LYS A 36 2.80 -3.65 18.75
N LYS A 37 2.02 -3.17 17.78
CA LYS A 37 0.90 -3.93 17.19
C LYS A 37 1.41 -5.24 16.59
N ASN A 38 2.48 -5.18 15.78
CA ASN A 38 3.04 -6.35 15.12
C ASN A 38 3.64 -7.34 16.15
N GLU A 39 4.37 -6.84 17.15
CA GLU A 39 4.90 -7.65 18.26
C GLU A 39 3.77 -8.35 19.04
N LEU A 40 2.71 -7.61 19.37
CA LEU A 40 1.54 -8.13 20.08
C LEU A 40 0.87 -9.26 19.30
N LEU A 41 0.63 -9.04 18.00
CA LEU A 41 -0.02 -9.99 17.13
C LEU A 41 0.83 -11.25 16.92
N SER A 42 2.14 -11.08 16.70
CA SER A 42 3.09 -12.20 16.64
C SER A 42 3.07 -13.04 17.91
N ALA A 43 3.13 -12.39 19.09
CA ALA A 43 3.08 -13.10 20.37
C ALA A 43 1.74 -13.81 20.59
N ALA A 44 0.63 -13.21 20.12
CA ALA A 44 -0.69 -13.81 20.18
C ALA A 44 -0.81 -15.08 19.33
N TYR A 45 -0.26 -15.08 18.10
CA TYR A 45 -0.22 -16.28 17.25
C TYR A 45 0.61 -17.41 17.86
N GLU A 46 1.72 -17.08 18.51
CA GLU A 46 2.63 -18.06 19.13
C GLU A 46 2.13 -18.58 20.49
N GLY A 47 1.05 -18.01 21.05
CA GLY A 47 0.57 -18.37 22.38
C GLY A 47 1.47 -17.87 23.53
N HIS A 48 2.32 -16.87 23.29
CA HIS A 48 3.24 -16.31 24.28
C HIS A 48 2.52 -15.30 25.22
N HIS A 49 1.70 -15.81 26.12
CA HIS A 49 0.80 -15.01 26.97
C HIS A 49 1.50 -13.94 27.82
N GLN A 50 2.65 -14.24 28.43
CA GLN A 50 3.41 -13.27 29.22
C GLN A 50 3.94 -12.10 28.37
N ALA A 51 4.41 -12.40 27.15
CA ALA A 51 4.87 -11.38 26.21
C ALA A 51 3.72 -10.48 25.77
N VAL A 52 2.55 -11.06 25.45
CA VAL A 52 1.32 -10.32 25.14
C VAL A 52 0.97 -9.34 26.26
N GLU A 53 1.00 -9.79 27.51
CA GLU A 53 0.72 -8.93 28.67
C GLU A 53 1.71 -7.75 28.77
N GLN A 54 3.01 -8.02 28.68
CA GLN A 54 4.04 -7.00 28.78
C GLN A 54 3.94 -5.97 27.64
N ILE A 55 3.80 -6.44 26.40
CA ILE A 55 3.65 -5.56 25.23
C ILE A 55 2.40 -4.68 25.38
N TYR A 56 1.29 -5.26 25.83
CA TYR A 56 0.06 -4.51 26.01
C TYR A 56 0.15 -3.47 27.14
N HIS A 57 0.90 -3.76 28.19
CA HIS A 57 1.23 -2.81 29.23
C HIS A 57 2.09 -1.64 28.72
N ASP A 58 3.07 -1.91 27.85
CA ASP A 58 3.89 -0.86 27.22
C ASP A 58 3.03 0.06 26.33
N ILE A 59 2.10 -0.51 25.55
CA ILE A 59 1.14 0.25 24.74
C ILE A 59 0.25 1.12 25.62
N LEU A 60 -0.23 0.59 26.74
CA LEU A 60 -1.02 1.37 27.70
C LEU A 60 -0.21 2.54 28.25
N ARG A 61 1.02 2.31 28.72
CA ARG A 61 1.90 3.37 29.25
C ARG A 61 2.18 4.46 28.22
N TYR A 62 2.43 4.07 26.97
CA TYR A 62 2.55 5.02 25.86
C TYR A 62 1.28 5.85 25.69
N SER A 63 0.12 5.20 25.73
CA SER A 63 -1.18 5.87 25.55
C SER A 63 -1.54 6.80 26.73
N GLU A 64 -1.07 6.50 27.93
CA GLU A 64 -1.26 7.33 29.13
C GLU A 64 -0.38 8.58 29.12
N THR A 65 0.81 8.48 28.52
CA THR A 65 1.75 9.60 28.39
C THR A 65 1.45 10.51 27.19
N ASN A 66 0.64 10.06 26.24
CA ASN A 66 0.27 10.82 25.04
C ASN A 66 -1.21 11.22 25.10
N SER A 67 -1.51 12.49 25.37
CA SER A 67 -2.88 12.97 25.58
C SER A 67 -3.67 13.28 24.29
N LYS A 68 -2.99 13.39 23.13
CA LYS A 68 -3.62 13.70 21.83
C LYS A 68 -3.18 12.71 20.77
N PHE A 69 -4.15 11.96 20.24
CA PHE A 69 -3.90 11.02 19.16
C PHE A 69 -4.17 11.65 17.80
N THR A 70 -3.28 11.40 16.85
CA THR A 70 -3.61 11.57 15.42
C THR A 70 -4.57 10.47 14.97
N GLU A 71 -5.22 10.65 13.84
CA GLU A 71 -6.12 9.68 13.23
C GLU A 71 -5.46 8.30 13.09
N ASN A 72 -4.26 8.25 12.49
CA ASN A 72 -3.53 7.00 12.31
C ASN A 72 -3.09 6.36 13.65
N THR A 73 -2.77 7.17 14.66
CA THR A 73 -2.47 6.68 16.02
C THR A 73 -3.68 6.01 16.65
N GLU A 74 -4.85 6.65 16.60
CA GLU A 74 -6.08 6.08 17.17
C GLU A 74 -6.54 4.85 16.39
N LYS A 75 -6.39 4.82 15.05
CA LYS A 75 -6.64 3.64 14.22
C LYS A 75 -5.78 2.45 14.66
N LEU A 76 -4.48 2.64 14.87
CA LEU A 76 -3.58 1.59 15.37
C LEU A 76 -4.00 1.09 16.77
N LEU A 77 -4.38 1.99 17.68
CA LEU A 77 -4.88 1.61 19.00
C LEU A 77 -6.17 0.81 18.93
N ASN A 78 -7.09 1.16 18.02
CA ASN A 78 -8.31 0.39 17.77
C ASN A 78 -8.02 -1.00 17.18
N GLN A 79 -7.00 -1.13 16.31
CA GLN A 79 -6.56 -2.44 15.81
C GLN A 79 -6.01 -3.30 16.95
N ILE A 80 -5.17 -2.72 17.80
CA ILE A 80 -4.64 -3.38 19.00
C ILE A 80 -5.77 -3.89 19.90
N GLN A 81 -6.82 -3.08 20.13
CA GLN A 81 -8.01 -3.49 20.88
C GLN A 81 -8.73 -4.68 20.22
N THR A 82 -8.83 -4.66 18.90
CA THR A 82 -9.46 -5.72 18.11
C THR A 82 -8.64 -7.02 18.17
N ILE A 83 -7.31 -6.95 18.10
CA ILE A 83 -6.41 -8.10 18.30
C ILE A 83 -6.67 -8.73 19.68
N ILE A 84 -6.61 -7.94 20.75
CA ILE A 84 -6.85 -8.44 22.11
C ILE A 84 -8.22 -9.11 22.23
N LYS A 85 -9.26 -8.50 21.67
CA LYS A 85 -10.61 -9.06 21.69
C LYS A 85 -10.69 -10.40 20.94
N ARG A 86 -10.04 -10.52 19.78
CA ARG A 86 -10.04 -11.74 18.96
C ARG A 86 -9.36 -12.91 19.66
N PHE A 87 -8.21 -12.66 20.29
CA PHE A 87 -7.44 -13.70 20.99
C PHE A 87 -7.84 -13.86 22.46
N TYR A 88 -8.77 -13.03 22.96
CA TYR A 88 -9.23 -13.05 24.35
C TYR A 88 -9.65 -14.44 24.86
N PRO A 89 -10.39 -15.29 24.10
CA PRO A 89 -10.75 -16.63 24.58
C PRO A 89 -9.54 -17.52 24.87
N ASN A 90 -8.44 -17.36 24.13
CA ASN A 90 -7.20 -18.09 24.37
C ASN A 90 -6.44 -17.53 25.57
N PHE A 91 -6.67 -16.26 25.90
CA PHE A 91 -6.08 -15.55 27.03
C PHE A 91 -6.86 -15.78 28.33
N GLU A 92 -8.18 -15.88 28.30
CA GLU A 92 -9.01 -16.02 29.51
C GLU A 92 -8.65 -17.25 30.37
N LYS A 93 -8.12 -18.32 29.75
CA LYS A 93 -7.66 -19.53 30.45
C LYS A 93 -6.24 -19.43 31.05
N HIS A 94 -5.40 -18.51 30.55
CA HIS A 94 -3.96 -18.52 30.81
C HIS A 94 -3.37 -17.13 31.14
N SER A 95 -4.19 -16.08 31.13
CA SER A 95 -3.75 -14.70 31.31
C SER A 95 -4.13 -14.14 32.67
N SER A 96 -3.29 -13.24 33.18
CA SER A 96 -3.57 -12.58 34.45
C SER A 96 -4.74 -11.59 34.31
N PRO A 97 -5.44 -11.27 35.42
CA PRO A 97 -6.43 -10.20 35.48
C PRO A 97 -5.92 -8.83 34.97
N LYS A 98 -4.60 -8.65 34.86
CA LYS A 98 -3.97 -7.41 34.40
C LYS A 98 -4.24 -7.10 32.93
N ILE A 99 -4.36 -8.11 32.05
CA ILE A 99 -4.70 -7.86 30.62
C ILE A 99 -6.08 -7.23 30.51
N ARG A 100 -7.06 -7.75 31.27
CA ARG A 100 -8.42 -7.19 31.31
C ARG A 100 -8.41 -5.76 31.86
N GLY A 101 -7.63 -5.51 32.91
CA GLY A 101 -7.43 -4.16 33.46
C GLY A 101 -6.83 -3.19 32.42
N CYS A 102 -5.78 -3.62 31.71
CA CYS A 102 -5.16 -2.83 30.65
C CYS A 102 -6.13 -2.56 29.49
N HIS A 103 -6.93 -3.57 29.11
CA HIS A 103 -7.94 -3.45 28.07
C HIS A 103 -8.97 -2.38 28.41
N ILE A 104 -9.55 -2.43 29.61
CA ILE A 104 -10.54 -1.46 30.08
C ILE A 104 -9.93 -0.05 30.15
N ARG A 105 -8.70 0.09 30.69
CA ARG A 105 -8.00 1.38 30.78
C ARG A 105 -7.74 1.97 29.40
N LEU A 106 -7.14 1.20 28.49
CA LEU A 106 -6.84 1.68 27.15
C LEU A 106 -8.12 2.02 26.37
N LYS A 107 -9.17 1.20 26.48
CA LYS A 107 -10.50 1.52 25.93
C LYS A 107 -11.03 2.83 26.50
N THR A 108 -10.86 3.07 27.79
CA THR A 108 -11.28 4.33 28.44
C THR A 108 -10.50 5.53 27.91
N ILE A 109 -9.19 5.39 27.71
CA ILE A 109 -8.34 6.44 27.11
C ILE A 109 -8.82 6.78 25.69
N ILE A 110 -9.04 5.78 24.84
CA ILE A 110 -9.57 5.98 23.47
C ILE A 110 -10.95 6.66 23.53
N LEU A 111 -11.86 6.19 24.39
CA LEU A 111 -13.18 6.80 24.55
C LEU A 111 -13.11 8.24 25.04
N ASN A 112 -12.16 8.58 25.92
CA ASN A 112 -11.96 9.94 26.39
C ASN A 112 -11.39 10.84 25.28
N SER A 113 -10.43 10.35 24.49
CA SER A 113 -9.95 11.02 23.26
C SER A 113 -11.12 11.34 22.32
N ILE A 114 -11.99 10.36 22.08
CA ILE A 114 -13.21 10.52 21.29
C ILE A 114 -14.12 11.60 21.91
N LYS A 115 -14.39 11.57 23.21
CA LYS A 115 -15.27 12.59 23.82
C LYS A 115 -14.69 14.00 23.66
N GLN A 116 -13.41 14.17 23.97
CA GLN A 116 -12.71 15.46 23.87
C GLN A 116 -12.72 15.99 22.44
N SER A 117 -12.32 15.17 21.47
CA SER A 117 -12.24 15.59 20.05
C SER A 117 -13.60 15.75 19.36
N SER A 118 -14.68 15.14 19.87
CA SER A 118 -16.04 15.38 19.33
C SER A 118 -16.72 16.62 19.91
N GLY A 119 -16.23 17.14 21.04
CA GLY A 119 -16.82 18.31 21.69
C GLY A 119 -16.44 19.64 21.02
N SER A 120 -15.31 19.66 20.30
CA SER A 120 -14.84 20.82 19.55
C SER A 120 -14.08 20.32 18.33
N ILE A 121 -14.62 20.58 17.13
CA ILE A 121 -13.95 20.24 15.88
C ILE A 121 -12.73 21.14 15.71
N HIS A 122 -11.56 20.53 15.52
CA HIS A 122 -10.32 21.30 15.30
C HIS A 122 -10.27 21.83 13.87
N HIS A 123 -10.09 23.15 13.72
CA HIS A 123 -9.84 23.79 12.42
C HIS A 123 -8.34 23.82 12.13
N VAL A 124 -7.94 23.30 10.97
CA VAL A 124 -6.53 23.23 10.55
C VAL A 124 -6.30 24.25 9.44
N ASP A 125 -5.55 25.31 9.74
CA ASP A 125 -5.16 26.30 8.74
C ASP A 125 -3.92 25.86 7.94
N PHE A 126 -3.70 26.50 6.79
CA PHE A 126 -2.63 26.15 5.86
C PHE A 126 -1.22 26.31 6.45
N GLN A 127 -0.99 27.38 7.22
CA GLN A 127 0.35 27.69 7.75
C GLN A 127 0.71 26.72 8.87
N THR A 128 -0.24 26.46 9.78
CA THR A 128 -0.06 25.47 10.85
C THR A 128 0.19 24.08 10.27
N TRP A 129 -0.61 23.66 9.27
CA TRP A 129 -0.41 22.37 8.61
C TRP A 129 0.94 22.29 7.90
N GLY A 130 1.28 23.29 7.08
CA GLY A 130 2.54 23.34 6.34
C GLY A 130 3.77 23.36 7.25
N THR A 131 3.69 24.05 8.38
CA THR A 131 4.75 24.07 9.40
C THR A 131 4.88 22.71 10.09
N LYS A 132 3.76 22.08 10.44
CA LYS A 132 3.73 20.75 11.08
C LYS A 132 4.35 19.66 10.19
N LEU A 133 4.24 19.79 8.87
CA LEU A 133 4.88 18.86 7.94
C LEU A 133 6.41 18.96 7.97
N GLY A 134 6.97 20.16 8.18
CA GLY A 134 8.41 20.38 8.24
C GLY A 134 9.14 20.08 6.93
N LEU A 135 8.47 20.28 5.79
CA LEU A 135 9.02 20.01 4.45
C LEU A 135 9.62 21.27 3.82
N ASP A 136 10.68 21.08 3.04
CA ASP A 136 11.21 22.12 2.17
C ASP A 136 10.27 22.38 0.96
N HIS A 137 10.62 23.37 0.12
CA HIS A 137 9.79 23.76 -1.02
C HIS A 137 9.70 22.65 -2.08
N LEU A 138 10.81 22.00 -2.41
CA LEU A 138 10.85 20.92 -3.41
C LEU A 138 9.98 19.73 -2.99
N GLN A 139 10.05 19.36 -1.71
CA GLN A 139 9.23 18.30 -1.14
C GLN A 139 7.75 18.68 -1.16
N LYS A 140 7.40 19.93 -0.83
CA LYS A 140 6.00 20.40 -0.88
C LYS A 140 5.45 20.35 -2.30
N ASP A 141 6.22 20.82 -3.27
CA ASP A 141 5.82 20.79 -4.68
C ASP A 141 5.53 19.34 -5.14
N LEU A 142 6.36 18.39 -4.72
CA LEU A 142 6.15 16.96 -5.00
C LEU A 142 4.95 16.35 -4.27
N VAL A 143 4.66 16.77 -3.03
CA VAL A 143 3.43 16.38 -2.31
C VAL A 143 2.21 16.79 -3.13
N TYR A 144 2.17 18.03 -3.62
CA TYR A 144 1.04 18.54 -4.39
C TYR A 144 0.95 17.89 -5.78
N LYS A 145 2.08 17.73 -6.47
CA LYS A 145 2.16 17.09 -7.78
C LYS A 145 1.68 15.64 -7.79
N THR A 146 1.98 14.90 -6.73
CA THR A 146 1.68 13.47 -6.63
C THR A 146 0.42 13.17 -5.81
N ALA A 147 -0.31 14.21 -5.38
CA ALA A 147 -1.52 14.02 -4.60
C ALA A 147 -2.58 13.26 -5.43
N MET A 148 -3.06 12.15 -4.88
CA MET A 148 -4.17 11.36 -5.43
C MET A 148 -5.44 11.54 -4.60
N THR A 149 -5.29 11.93 -3.33
CA THR A 149 -6.39 11.97 -2.37
C THR A 149 -6.19 13.14 -1.43
N PHE A 150 -7.24 13.95 -1.25
CA PHE A 150 -7.29 15.07 -0.33
C PHE A 150 -8.47 14.88 0.62
N GLN A 151 -8.15 14.36 1.80
CA GLN A 151 -9.11 14.13 2.86
C GLN A 151 -9.41 15.46 3.58
N LEU A 152 -10.61 16.01 3.34
CA LEU A 152 -10.98 17.34 3.85
C LEU A 152 -11.14 17.39 5.37
N SER A 153 -11.52 16.26 5.99
CA SER A 153 -11.79 16.13 7.42
C SER A 153 -11.19 14.84 7.98
N SER A 154 -10.90 14.78 9.27
CA SER A 154 -10.51 13.54 9.93
C SER A 154 -11.70 12.93 10.67
N GLY A 155 -11.92 11.64 10.50
CA GLY A 155 -13.10 10.95 11.01
C GLY A 155 -14.35 11.14 10.16
N CYS A 156 -15.37 10.33 10.43
CA CYS A 156 -16.56 10.20 9.60
C CYS A 156 -17.82 10.08 10.45
N SER A 157 -18.87 10.80 10.10
CA SER A 157 -20.18 10.66 10.75
C SER A 157 -20.84 9.30 10.46
N ASN A 158 -20.47 8.67 9.34
CA ASN A 158 -20.87 7.32 8.96
C ASN A 158 -19.84 6.29 9.46
N PHE A 159 -19.99 5.81 10.69
CA PHE A 159 -19.14 4.75 11.22
C PHE A 159 -19.55 3.37 10.69
N CYS A 160 -18.94 2.96 9.58
CA CYS A 160 -19.18 1.67 8.94
C CYS A 160 -18.35 0.55 9.58
N ARG A 161 -18.99 -0.58 9.92
CA ARG A 161 -18.29 -1.78 10.44
C ARG A 161 -17.26 -2.35 9.46
N ARG A 162 -17.52 -2.22 8.15
CA ARG A 162 -16.66 -2.65 7.04
C ARG A 162 -16.04 -1.45 6.31
N CYS A 163 -15.57 -0.44 7.05
CA CYS A 163 -14.88 0.71 6.45
C CYS A 163 -13.42 0.34 6.19
N ASN A 164 -13.01 0.24 4.92
CA ASN A 164 -11.64 -0.17 4.59
C ASN A 164 -10.56 0.77 5.16
N GLU A 165 -10.91 2.03 5.36
CA GLU A 165 -10.04 3.06 5.91
C GLU A 165 -10.04 3.12 7.46
N TRP A 166 -10.84 2.28 8.13
CA TRP A 166 -11.13 2.37 9.58
C TRP A 166 -11.43 3.81 10.02
N ALA A 167 -12.25 4.53 9.27
CA ALA A 167 -12.60 5.92 9.57
C ALA A 167 -13.01 6.08 11.04
N LEU A 168 -12.40 7.04 11.73
CA LEU A 168 -12.75 7.29 13.13
C LEU A 168 -14.21 7.73 13.24
N PRO A 169 -14.93 7.33 14.30
CA PRO A 169 -16.32 7.74 14.47
C PRO A 169 -16.38 9.26 14.69
N LYS A 170 -17.34 9.96 14.07
CA LYS A 170 -17.54 11.43 14.14
C LYS A 170 -16.39 12.25 13.54
N VAL A 171 -16.74 13.44 13.06
CA VAL A 171 -15.76 14.44 12.58
C VAL A 171 -14.95 14.98 13.76
N ARG A 172 -13.62 15.03 13.61
CA ARG A 172 -12.67 15.45 14.66
C ARG A 172 -11.96 16.74 14.32
N SER A 173 -11.59 16.88 13.06
CA SER A 173 -10.92 18.06 12.54
C SER A 173 -11.25 18.21 11.07
N HIS A 174 -11.04 19.40 10.53
CA HIS A 174 -11.01 19.62 9.10
C HIS A 174 -10.10 20.78 8.74
N PHE A 175 -9.69 20.82 7.49
CA PHE A 175 -9.03 22.01 6.95
C PHE A 175 -9.98 23.20 6.94
N SER A 176 -9.45 24.40 7.20
CA SER A 176 -10.20 25.63 6.95
C SER A 176 -10.49 25.78 5.46
N TYR A 177 -11.54 26.52 5.11
CA TYR A 177 -11.89 26.81 3.72
C TYR A 177 -10.72 27.43 2.97
N THR A 178 -10.03 28.39 3.59
CA THR A 178 -8.86 29.04 3.02
C THR A 178 -7.69 28.07 2.83
N ALA A 179 -7.52 27.09 3.71
CA ALA A 179 -6.48 26.07 3.56
C ALA A 179 -6.79 25.13 2.40
N ILE A 180 -8.05 24.73 2.24
CA ILE A 180 -8.50 23.88 1.13
C ILE A 180 -8.19 24.54 -0.21
N LEU A 181 -8.61 25.81 -0.39
CA LEU A 181 -8.36 26.52 -1.64
C LEU A 181 -6.87 26.66 -1.94
N LYS A 182 -6.05 27.02 -0.95
CA LYS A 182 -4.59 27.12 -1.14
C LYS A 182 -3.97 25.79 -1.53
N ILE A 183 -4.37 24.69 -0.90
CA ILE A 183 -3.87 23.36 -1.21
C ILE A 183 -4.26 22.97 -2.65
N LEU A 184 -5.51 23.20 -3.05
CA LEU A 184 -5.99 22.91 -4.41
C LEU A 184 -5.29 23.76 -5.47
N SER A 185 -5.10 25.06 -5.21
CA SER A 185 -4.33 25.93 -6.11
C SER A 185 -2.90 25.44 -6.26
N HIS A 186 -2.21 25.09 -5.17
CA HIS A 186 -0.86 24.53 -5.25
C HIS A 186 -0.81 23.19 -5.98
N MET A 187 -1.83 22.33 -5.88
CA MET A 187 -1.92 21.12 -6.71
C MET A 187 -1.95 21.47 -8.20
N ALA A 188 -2.84 22.38 -8.59
CA ALA A 188 -2.96 22.82 -9.98
C ALA A 188 -1.66 23.48 -10.50
N ASP A 189 -1.03 24.34 -9.70
CA ASP A 189 0.24 25.01 -10.03
C ASP A 189 1.37 24.00 -10.31
N GLN A 190 1.34 22.85 -9.63
CA GLN A 190 2.32 21.78 -9.81
C GLN A 190 1.95 20.79 -10.92
N GLY A 191 0.92 21.09 -11.71
CA GLY A 191 0.44 20.28 -12.82
C GLY A 191 -0.31 19.03 -12.38
N ASN A 192 -0.89 19.04 -11.18
CA ASN A 192 -1.81 17.99 -10.75
C ASN A 192 -3.22 18.29 -11.29
N ASP A 193 -3.68 17.44 -12.19
CA ASP A 193 -4.87 17.59 -13.01
C ASP A 193 -6.12 16.88 -12.47
N GLU A 194 -5.98 15.98 -11.48
CA GLU A 194 -7.10 15.23 -10.91
C GLU A 194 -6.91 14.94 -9.42
N ILE A 195 -7.98 15.05 -8.63
CA ILE A 195 -7.95 14.79 -7.19
C ILE A 195 -9.24 14.14 -6.66
N SER A 196 -9.10 13.16 -5.76
CA SER A 196 -10.22 12.65 -4.96
C SER A 196 -10.37 13.47 -3.68
N LEU A 197 -11.53 14.10 -3.45
CA LEU A 197 -11.80 14.93 -2.26
C LEU A 197 -12.38 14.15 -1.07
N TYR A 198 -12.08 12.86 -1.00
CA TYR A 198 -12.54 11.96 0.06
C TYR A 198 -11.36 11.15 0.59
N GLY A 199 -11.57 10.28 1.56
CA GLY A 199 -10.53 9.42 2.13
C GLY A 199 -11.14 8.59 3.26
N ALA A 200 -10.50 8.58 4.43
CA ALA A 200 -11.09 8.04 5.66
C ALA A 200 -12.18 8.96 6.27
N SER A 201 -12.89 9.71 5.45
CA SER A 201 -13.92 10.68 5.85
C SER A 201 -14.97 10.84 4.75
N ASP A 202 -16.16 11.31 5.12
CA ASP A 202 -17.20 11.68 4.16
C ASP A 202 -17.07 13.19 3.82
N PRO A 203 -16.87 13.59 2.56
CA PRO A 203 -16.73 15.00 2.17
C PRO A 203 -17.97 15.85 2.50
N LEU A 204 -19.16 15.24 2.60
CA LEU A 204 -20.38 15.95 2.97
C LEU A 204 -20.40 16.32 4.46
N ASP A 205 -19.51 15.76 5.28
CA ASP A 205 -19.33 16.16 6.67
C ASP A 205 -18.60 17.50 6.83
N TRP A 206 -17.86 17.95 5.80
CA TRP A 206 -17.13 19.19 5.86
C TRP A 206 -18.10 20.39 5.88
N ILE A 207 -18.02 21.20 6.93
CA ILE A 207 -18.70 22.49 7.08
C ILE A 207 -17.76 23.43 7.82
N GLU A 208 -17.58 24.64 7.30
CA GLU A 208 -16.99 25.73 8.08
C GLU A 208 -17.94 26.94 8.06
N ASN A 209 -18.44 27.32 9.24
CA ASN A 209 -19.48 28.33 9.40
C ASN A 209 -20.75 27.99 8.59
N LYS A 210 -20.99 28.71 7.49
CA LYS A 210 -22.10 28.50 6.55
C LYS A 210 -21.66 27.91 5.21
N LYS A 211 -20.36 27.62 5.05
CA LYS A 211 -19.82 27.03 3.83
C LYS A 211 -19.81 25.52 3.95
N ASP A 212 -20.11 24.86 2.84
CA ASP A 212 -20.06 23.40 2.69
C ASP A 212 -19.25 23.02 1.44
N ILE A 213 -19.26 21.74 1.08
CA ILE A 213 -18.54 21.24 -0.08
C ILE A 213 -18.89 21.97 -1.38
N THR A 214 -20.13 22.47 -1.54
CA THR A 214 -20.52 23.20 -2.76
C THR A 214 -19.77 24.51 -2.92
N ASP A 215 -19.45 25.22 -1.83
CA ASP A 215 -18.64 26.42 -1.86
C ASP A 215 -17.18 26.14 -2.27
N ILE A 216 -16.69 24.92 -2.03
CA ILE A 216 -15.38 24.46 -2.51
C ILE A 216 -15.46 24.15 -4.00
N LEU A 217 -16.51 23.45 -4.43
CA LEU A 217 -16.71 23.09 -5.85
C LEU A 217 -16.92 24.31 -6.74
N ASP A 218 -17.59 25.34 -6.25
CA ASP A 218 -17.75 26.59 -6.98
C ASP A 218 -16.39 27.28 -7.26
N CYS A 219 -15.44 27.20 -6.33
CA CYS A 219 -14.08 27.69 -6.55
C CYS A 219 -13.28 26.80 -7.50
N LEU A 220 -13.52 25.48 -7.49
CA LEU A 220 -12.85 24.55 -8.40
C LEU A 220 -13.19 24.79 -9.87
N LYS A 221 -14.26 25.53 -10.19
CA LYS A 221 -14.53 25.96 -11.57
C LYS A 221 -13.43 26.87 -12.15
N GLU A 222 -12.70 27.57 -11.27
CA GLU A 222 -11.63 28.50 -11.63
C GLU A 222 -10.23 27.89 -11.45
N ILE A 223 -10.13 26.67 -10.91
CA ILE A 223 -8.86 25.96 -10.69
C ILE A 223 -8.81 24.80 -11.69
N PRO A 224 -7.78 24.66 -12.53
CA PRO A 224 -7.72 23.64 -13.58
C PRO A 224 -7.38 22.25 -13.00
N ILE A 225 -8.25 21.73 -12.14
CA ILE A 225 -8.13 20.41 -11.52
C ILE A 225 -9.50 19.72 -11.52
N GLU A 226 -9.54 18.53 -12.12
CA GLU A 226 -10.70 17.66 -12.04
C GLU A 226 -10.82 17.09 -10.64
N TYR A 227 -12.05 16.93 -10.15
CA TYR A 227 -12.29 16.37 -8.83
C TYR A 227 -13.24 15.20 -8.88
N SER A 228 -13.14 14.32 -7.89
CA SER A 228 -14.17 13.31 -7.62
C SER A 228 -14.53 13.29 -6.13
N ILE A 229 -15.80 13.01 -5.86
CA ILE A 229 -16.36 12.92 -4.52
C ILE A 229 -16.97 11.54 -4.33
N LEU A 230 -16.74 10.92 -3.18
CA LEU A 230 -17.41 9.70 -2.76
C LEU A 230 -18.10 9.92 -1.42
N THR A 231 -19.38 9.55 -1.31
CA THR A 231 -20.16 9.75 -0.07
C THR A 231 -21.03 8.55 0.28
N LYS A 232 -21.27 8.36 1.59
CA LYS A 232 -22.30 7.46 2.12
C LYS A 232 -23.62 8.20 2.42
N VAL A 233 -23.63 9.51 2.19
CA VAL A 233 -24.72 10.44 2.49
C VAL A 233 -24.99 10.47 4.00
N PRO A 234 -24.24 11.27 4.77
CA PRO A 234 -24.44 11.43 6.20
C PRO A 234 -25.88 11.79 6.58
N LYS A 235 -26.27 11.45 7.80
CA LYS A 235 -27.59 11.81 8.34
C LYS A 235 -27.77 13.33 8.26
N GLY A 236 -28.90 13.78 7.68
CA GLY A 236 -29.22 15.20 7.50
C GLY A 236 -28.61 15.85 6.26
N LYS A 237 -27.78 15.16 5.48
CA LYS A 237 -27.12 15.73 4.28
C LYS A 237 -27.83 15.45 2.96
N ILE A 238 -29.09 14.97 2.99
CA ILE A 238 -29.90 14.77 1.79
C ILE A 238 -30.10 16.08 1.00
N PRO A 239 -30.44 17.23 1.62
CA PRO A 239 -30.58 18.48 0.88
C PRO A 239 -29.28 18.89 0.15
N LEU A 240 -28.13 18.67 0.79
CA LEU A 240 -26.82 18.92 0.21
C LEU A 240 -26.53 18.00 -0.99
N LEU A 241 -26.84 16.70 -0.87
CA LEU A 241 -26.75 15.77 -1.99
C LEU A 241 -27.63 16.22 -3.16
N LYS A 242 -28.87 16.64 -2.90
CA LYS A 242 -29.76 17.17 -3.95
C LYS A 242 -29.17 18.41 -4.63
N LYS A 243 -28.54 19.32 -3.87
CA LYS A 243 -27.83 20.48 -4.42
C LYS A 243 -26.67 20.06 -5.33
N LEU A 244 -25.86 19.09 -4.89
CA LEU A 244 -24.73 18.55 -5.67
C LEU A 244 -25.17 17.88 -6.98
N LEU A 245 -26.26 17.10 -6.95
CA LEU A 245 -26.81 16.46 -8.14
C LEU A 245 -27.36 17.49 -9.14
N LYS A 246 -28.01 18.56 -8.66
CA LYS A 246 -28.52 19.64 -9.51
C LYS A 246 -27.42 20.41 -10.26
N ILE A 247 -26.23 20.49 -9.68
CA ILE A 247 -25.07 21.13 -10.34
C ILE A 247 -24.22 20.11 -11.12
N ASN A 248 -24.68 18.88 -11.30
CA ASN A 248 -23.96 17.79 -11.96
C ASN A 248 -22.53 17.58 -11.42
N ALA A 249 -22.34 17.70 -10.10
CA ALA A 249 -21.04 17.49 -9.49
C ALA A 249 -20.54 16.05 -9.73
N ASN A 250 -19.24 15.89 -9.98
CA ASN A 250 -18.61 14.58 -10.16
C ASN A 250 -18.56 13.82 -8.83
N LEU A 251 -19.65 13.12 -8.53
CA LEU A 251 -19.85 12.39 -7.29
C LEU A 251 -20.36 10.98 -7.54
N SER A 252 -19.95 10.07 -6.66
CA SER A 252 -20.53 8.74 -6.54
C SER A 252 -21.03 8.50 -5.12
N VAL A 253 -22.04 7.64 -5.00
CA VAL A 253 -22.58 7.20 -3.71
C VAL A 253 -22.19 5.75 -3.46
N SER A 254 -21.63 5.49 -2.28
CA SER A 254 -21.44 4.14 -1.77
C SER A 254 -22.78 3.58 -1.30
N ILE A 255 -23.28 2.49 -1.89
CA ILE A 255 -24.56 1.87 -1.50
C ILE A 255 -24.30 0.57 -0.74
N THR A 256 -25.00 0.42 0.37
CA THR A 256 -25.04 -0.80 1.20
C THR A 256 -26.48 -1.16 1.45
N SER A 257 -26.75 -2.39 1.91
CA SER A 257 -28.07 -2.81 2.41
C SER A 257 -28.74 -1.77 3.32
N LYS A 258 -27.98 -1.09 4.18
CA LYS A 258 -28.48 -0.10 5.15
C LYS A 258 -28.96 1.23 4.55
N ASN A 259 -28.43 1.68 3.41
CA ASN A 259 -28.81 2.97 2.82
C ASN A 259 -29.50 2.84 1.46
N LYS A 260 -29.56 1.64 0.87
CA LYS A 260 -30.14 1.37 -0.46
C LYS A 260 -31.54 1.93 -0.66
N ALA A 261 -32.49 1.62 0.24
CA ALA A 261 -33.86 2.12 0.14
C ALA A 261 -33.94 3.65 0.18
N ARG A 262 -33.12 4.28 1.02
CA ARG A 262 -33.04 5.74 1.12
C ARG A 262 -32.48 6.38 -0.14
N ILE A 263 -31.42 5.80 -0.73
CA ILE A 263 -30.83 6.31 -1.97
C ILE A 263 -31.80 6.15 -3.14
N LYS A 264 -32.46 4.99 -3.26
CA LYS A 264 -33.47 4.74 -4.30
C LYS A 264 -34.61 5.76 -4.26
N LYS A 265 -35.11 6.08 -3.07
CA LYS A 265 -36.13 7.13 -2.89
C LYS A 265 -35.65 8.52 -3.39
N ILE A 266 -34.37 8.83 -3.20
CA ILE A 266 -33.81 10.12 -3.68
C ILE A 266 -33.69 10.12 -5.21
N GLU A 267 -33.28 9.00 -5.82
CA GLU A 267 -33.26 8.84 -7.28
C GLU A 267 -34.67 9.03 -7.88
N GLU A 268 -35.69 8.43 -7.26
CA GLU A 268 -37.10 8.57 -7.65
C GLU A 268 -37.59 10.03 -7.51
N GLU A 269 -37.27 10.72 -6.42
CA GLU A 269 -37.68 12.12 -6.19
C GLU A 269 -37.00 13.13 -7.13
N LEU A 270 -35.84 12.80 -7.69
CA LEU A 270 -35.06 13.69 -8.56
C LEU A 270 -35.16 13.34 -10.05
N GLU A 271 -35.79 12.21 -10.37
CA GLU A 271 -35.84 11.64 -11.73
C GLU A 271 -34.46 11.52 -12.38
N ASN A 272 -33.41 11.34 -11.58
CA ASN A 272 -32.03 11.29 -12.04
C ASN A 272 -31.27 10.15 -11.35
N PRO A 273 -30.72 9.17 -12.09
CA PRO A 273 -29.92 8.10 -11.50
C PRO A 273 -28.65 8.66 -10.86
N ILE A 274 -28.30 8.14 -9.69
CA ILE A 274 -27.08 8.54 -8.99
C ILE A 274 -25.95 7.59 -9.41
N SER A 275 -24.77 8.14 -9.70
CA SER A 275 -23.57 7.33 -9.93
C SER A 275 -23.21 6.51 -8.68
N LYS A 276 -22.98 5.21 -8.84
CA LYS A 276 -22.73 4.26 -7.74
C LYS A 276 -21.31 3.75 -7.82
N GLN A 277 -20.56 3.83 -6.73
CA GLN A 277 -19.23 3.21 -6.66
C GLN A 277 -19.34 1.70 -6.43
N HIS A 278 -20.27 1.28 -5.57
CA HIS A 278 -20.65 -0.11 -5.33
C HIS A 278 -22.11 -0.18 -4.88
N ASP A 279 -22.82 -1.26 -5.24
CA ASP A 279 -24.24 -1.51 -4.87
C ASP A 279 -24.44 -2.86 -4.15
N LEU A 280 -23.34 -3.54 -3.81
CA LEU A 280 -23.35 -4.85 -3.15
C LEU A 280 -22.37 -4.85 -1.97
N ASP A 281 -22.83 -5.34 -0.81
CA ASP A 281 -22.04 -5.38 0.43
C ASP A 281 -20.84 -6.36 0.34
N GLU A 282 -20.83 -7.24 -0.67
CA GLU A 282 -19.76 -8.20 -0.96
C GLU A 282 -18.59 -7.60 -1.74
N LEU A 283 -18.81 -6.49 -2.45
CA LEU A 283 -17.76 -5.71 -3.10
C LEU A 283 -16.94 -4.87 -2.09
N LEU A 284 -17.43 -4.78 -0.86
CA LEU A 284 -16.70 -4.17 0.26
C LEU A 284 -15.80 -5.22 0.91
N ILE A 285 -14.49 -5.15 0.63
CA ILE A 285 -13.50 -5.99 1.31
C ILE A 285 -13.48 -5.63 2.80
N PRO A 286 -13.80 -6.55 3.71
CA PRO A 286 -13.84 -6.22 5.14
C PRO A 286 -12.42 -5.93 5.64
N ALA A 287 -12.15 -4.66 5.91
CA ALA A 287 -10.94 -4.16 6.50
C ALA A 287 -11.37 -3.38 7.76
N GLY A 288 -11.87 -4.05 8.80
CA GLY A 288 -12.64 -3.43 9.89
C GLY A 288 -12.74 -4.30 11.15
N LEU A 289 -13.76 -4.06 11.99
CA LEU A 289 -14.02 -4.80 13.24
C LEU A 289 -14.34 -6.30 13.06
N ASP A 290 -14.49 -6.73 11.81
CA ASP A 290 -14.70 -8.12 11.37
C ASP A 290 -13.41 -8.76 10.85
N GLU A 291 -12.25 -8.18 11.16
CA GLU A 291 -10.97 -8.70 10.71
C GLU A 291 -10.75 -10.14 11.16
N ASP A 292 -10.71 -11.00 10.15
CA ASP A 292 -10.12 -12.30 10.29
C ASP A 292 -8.62 -12.15 10.06
N PHE A 293 -7.89 -11.92 11.16
CA PHE A 293 -6.43 -11.84 11.15
C PHE A 293 -5.74 -13.12 10.67
N VAL A 294 -6.47 -14.16 10.23
CA VAL A 294 -5.86 -15.38 9.68
C VAL A 294 -6.08 -15.55 8.18
N SER A 295 -6.84 -14.67 7.52
CA SER A 295 -7.02 -14.68 6.07
C SER A 295 -6.27 -13.55 5.38
N ILE A 296 -5.82 -13.86 4.16
CA ILE A 296 -5.30 -12.90 3.19
C ILE A 296 -6.40 -12.69 2.16
N LYS A 297 -6.65 -11.44 1.77
CA LYS A 297 -7.70 -11.08 0.81
C LYS A 297 -7.15 -10.11 -0.22
N PRO A 298 -7.67 -10.15 -1.46
CA PRO A 298 -7.35 -9.14 -2.46
C PRO A 298 -7.70 -7.74 -1.92
N SER A 299 -6.97 -6.72 -2.37
CA SER A 299 -7.27 -5.32 -2.10
C SER A 299 -7.63 -4.62 -3.39
N VAL A 300 -8.69 -3.83 -3.37
CA VAL A 300 -9.16 -3.00 -4.49
C VAL A 300 -8.83 -1.55 -4.16
N THR A 301 -7.58 -1.26 -3.78
CA THR A 301 -7.16 0.15 -3.65
C THR A 301 -6.95 0.70 -5.05
N ASP A 302 -7.85 1.59 -5.47
CA ASP A 302 -7.91 2.13 -6.84
C ASP A 302 -6.83 3.18 -7.13
N GLY A 303 -5.78 3.30 -6.31
CA GLY A 303 -4.69 4.23 -6.57
C GLY A 303 -3.52 4.14 -5.60
N TYR A 304 -2.39 4.68 -6.04
CA TYR A 304 -1.22 4.92 -5.21
C TYR A 304 -0.59 6.28 -5.57
N GLY A 305 -0.01 6.95 -4.59
CA GLY A 305 0.41 8.35 -4.68
C GLY A 305 0.44 9.00 -3.30
N THR A 306 0.27 10.32 -3.27
CA THR A 306 0.23 11.08 -2.01
C THR A 306 -1.20 11.30 -1.53
N GLU A 307 -1.46 11.01 -0.26
CA GLU A 307 -2.67 11.36 0.46
C GLU A 307 -2.38 12.56 1.37
N ILE A 308 -3.23 13.60 1.27
CA ILE A 308 -3.20 14.76 2.15
C ILE A 308 -4.37 14.67 3.12
N THR A 309 -4.08 14.84 4.42
CA THR A 309 -5.07 14.78 5.51
C THR A 309 -4.82 15.93 6.50
N PRO A 310 -5.79 16.26 7.38
CA PRO A 310 -5.57 17.27 8.43
C PRO A 310 -4.39 16.92 9.36
N ASP A 311 -4.05 15.63 9.47
CA ASP A 311 -2.96 15.17 10.31
C ASP A 311 -1.57 15.25 9.66
N GLY A 312 -1.51 15.24 8.34
CA GLY A 312 -0.27 15.32 7.57
C GLY A 312 -0.40 14.75 6.16
N ALA A 313 0.74 14.50 5.52
CA ALA A 313 0.81 13.91 4.18
C ALA A 313 1.48 12.52 4.23
N PHE A 314 0.97 11.60 3.41
CA PHE A 314 1.37 10.20 3.40
C PHE A 314 1.53 9.69 1.98
N ILE A 315 2.55 8.89 1.71
CA ILE A 315 2.62 8.04 0.52
C ILE A 315 1.77 6.80 0.80
N ILE A 316 0.84 6.49 -0.11
CA ILE A 316 -0.02 5.31 -0.02
C ILE A 316 0.46 4.26 -1.01
N ILE A 317 0.80 3.08 -0.50
CA ILE A 317 1.18 1.91 -1.32
C ILE A 317 0.13 0.81 -1.11
N PRO A 318 -0.61 0.38 -2.15
CA PRO A 318 -1.56 -0.72 -2.07
C PRO A 318 -0.91 -2.04 -1.64
N THR A 319 -1.67 -2.87 -0.93
CA THR A 319 -1.23 -4.17 -0.42
C THR A 319 -2.39 -5.15 -0.39
N PHE A 320 -2.15 -6.45 -0.25
CA PHE A 320 -3.23 -7.34 0.18
C PHE A 320 -3.80 -6.91 1.53
N THR A 321 -5.11 -7.13 1.70
CA THR A 321 -5.75 -7.00 3.01
C THR A 321 -5.36 -8.20 3.84
N SER A 322 -4.62 -7.97 4.92
CA SER A 322 -4.10 -9.02 5.80
C SER A 322 -3.90 -8.49 7.21
N ALA A 323 -3.50 -9.36 8.14
CA ALA A 323 -3.18 -8.93 9.50
C ALA A 323 -1.96 -7.99 9.60
N LEU A 324 -1.11 -7.96 8.57
CA LEU A 324 -0.02 -6.98 8.44
C LEU A 324 -0.59 -5.61 8.07
N HIS A 325 -1.38 -5.57 6.99
CA HIS A 325 -2.00 -4.37 6.42
C HIS A 325 -3.52 -4.50 6.36
N PRO A 326 -4.19 -4.26 7.49
CA PRO A 326 -5.63 -4.40 7.59
C PRO A 326 -6.42 -3.48 6.65
N PHE A 327 -5.83 -2.36 6.22
CA PHE A 327 -6.48 -1.40 5.31
C PHE A 327 -6.34 -1.77 3.82
N GLY A 328 -5.58 -2.83 3.50
CA GLY A 328 -5.21 -3.12 2.12
C GLY A 328 -4.28 -2.08 1.49
N HIS A 329 -3.61 -1.27 2.31
CA HIS A 329 -2.56 -0.35 1.90
C HIS A 329 -1.63 -0.04 3.09
N LYS A 330 -0.40 0.40 2.80
CA LYS A 330 0.55 0.98 3.75
C LYS A 330 0.59 2.50 3.59
N LYS A 331 0.39 3.23 4.69
CA LYS A 331 0.62 4.68 4.76
C LYS A 331 2.04 4.95 5.25
N ILE A 332 2.88 5.57 4.41
CA ILE A 332 4.24 5.98 4.75
C ILE A 332 4.24 7.49 4.97
N ARG A 333 4.56 7.95 6.18
CA ARG A 333 4.53 9.38 6.50
C ARG A 333 5.58 10.14 5.70
N ILE A 334 5.18 11.24 5.09
CA ILE A 334 6.10 12.17 4.43
C ILE A 334 6.74 13.07 5.49
N THR A 335 8.06 13.15 5.48
CA THR A 335 8.87 13.93 6.43
C THR A 335 10.00 14.64 5.69
N SER A 336 10.75 15.49 6.38
CA SER A 336 11.95 16.13 5.81
C SER A 336 13.01 15.15 5.28
N LYS A 337 12.94 13.87 5.68
CA LYS A 337 13.82 12.81 5.17
C LYS A 337 13.33 12.15 3.89
N THR A 338 12.10 12.44 3.44
CA THR A 338 11.52 11.86 2.23
C THR A 338 12.14 12.51 1.00
N ASN A 339 12.78 11.71 0.15
CA ASN A 339 13.50 12.18 -1.04
C ASN A 339 13.01 11.56 -2.36
N PHE A 340 11.91 10.79 -2.29
CA PHE A 340 11.31 10.10 -3.41
C PHE A 340 9.79 10.07 -3.26
N PHE A 341 9.07 10.39 -4.34
CA PHE A 341 7.61 10.49 -4.35
C PHE A 341 7.05 9.67 -5.52
N PRO A 342 6.23 8.62 -5.28
CA PRO A 342 5.69 7.79 -6.34
C PRO A 342 4.88 8.60 -7.37
N ILE A 343 5.01 8.25 -8.65
CA ILE A 343 4.13 8.79 -9.68
C ILE A 343 2.71 8.31 -9.37
N LYS A 344 1.79 9.26 -9.19
CA LYS A 344 0.38 8.95 -8.92
C LYS A 344 -0.18 8.09 -10.06
N LYS A 345 -0.88 7.01 -9.72
CA LYS A 345 -1.70 6.23 -10.65
C LYS A 345 -3.05 5.96 -10.00
N THR A 346 -4.11 6.13 -10.78
CA THR A 346 -5.50 6.05 -10.34
C THR A 346 -6.30 5.12 -11.26
N GLY A 347 -7.39 4.54 -10.74
CA GLY A 347 -8.33 3.69 -11.46
C GLY A 347 -7.67 2.53 -12.19
N ARG A 348 -8.11 2.27 -13.44
CA ARG A 348 -7.58 1.15 -14.26
C ARG A 348 -6.07 1.23 -14.47
N LYS A 349 -5.48 2.43 -14.53
CA LYS A 349 -4.03 2.57 -14.68
C LYS A 349 -3.28 2.07 -13.45
N ALA A 350 -3.86 2.20 -12.26
CA ALA A 350 -3.31 1.62 -11.03
C ALA A 350 -3.47 0.09 -11.01
N LEU A 351 -4.62 -0.44 -11.45
CA LEU A 351 -4.87 -1.89 -11.50
C LEU A 351 -3.93 -2.63 -12.46
N LEU A 352 -3.47 -1.98 -13.52
CA LEU A 352 -2.52 -2.56 -14.49
C LEU A 352 -1.07 -2.52 -14.02
N VAL A 353 -0.78 -2.03 -12.81
CA VAL A 353 0.58 -1.91 -12.29
C VAL A 353 0.99 -3.22 -11.65
N ASP A 354 2.10 -3.78 -12.14
CA ASP A 354 2.73 -4.94 -11.50
C ASP A 354 3.30 -4.52 -10.13
N TYR A 355 2.69 -4.97 -9.03
CA TYR A 355 3.13 -4.67 -7.65
C TYR A 355 4.55 -5.14 -7.33
N PHE A 356 5.09 -6.04 -8.14
CA PHE A 356 6.34 -6.75 -7.90
C PHE A 356 7.54 -6.10 -8.62
N LYS A 357 7.42 -4.84 -9.03
CA LYS A 357 8.49 -4.07 -9.67
C LYS A 357 8.90 -2.88 -8.80
N PRO A 358 10.16 -2.42 -8.86
CA PRO A 358 10.55 -1.19 -8.18
C PRO A 358 9.66 -0.02 -8.60
N ILE A 359 9.26 0.81 -7.63
CA ILE A 359 8.30 1.88 -7.87
C ILE A 359 8.96 2.99 -8.70
N GLU A 360 8.23 3.47 -9.70
CA GLU A 360 8.57 4.69 -10.45
C GLU A 360 8.07 5.93 -9.71
N GLY A 361 8.90 6.96 -9.62
CA GLY A 361 8.63 8.17 -8.86
C GLY A 361 9.50 9.35 -9.29
N TYR A 362 9.31 10.45 -8.59
CA TYR A 362 10.10 11.67 -8.73
C TYR A 362 11.14 11.74 -7.61
N ASP A 363 12.36 12.16 -7.97
CA ASP A 363 13.32 12.68 -7.00
C ASP A 363 12.98 14.13 -6.59
N LEU A 364 13.74 14.70 -5.65
CA LEU A 364 13.57 16.09 -5.20
C LEU A 364 13.69 17.15 -6.30
N TYR A 365 14.30 16.82 -7.44
CA TYR A 365 14.47 17.71 -8.57
C TYR A 365 13.46 17.41 -9.70
N ASN A 366 12.40 16.65 -9.37
CA ASN A 366 11.32 16.29 -10.28
C ASN A 366 11.80 15.44 -11.49
N ASN A 367 12.94 14.76 -11.38
CA ASN A 367 13.38 13.77 -12.36
C ASN A 367 12.68 12.44 -12.09
N ARG A 368 12.21 11.78 -13.15
CA ARG A 368 11.66 10.42 -13.06
C ARG A 368 12.77 9.42 -12.81
N ASN A 369 12.61 8.60 -11.77
CA ASN A 369 13.52 7.54 -11.40
C ASN A 369 12.74 6.34 -10.87
N TYR A 370 13.40 5.19 -10.82
CA TYR A 370 12.90 4.00 -10.14
C TYR A 370 13.66 3.83 -8.83
N LEU A 371 12.99 3.24 -7.84
CA LEU A 371 13.69 2.71 -6.68
C LEU A 371 14.70 1.63 -7.12
N ASP A 372 15.81 1.48 -6.39
CA ASP A 372 16.80 0.43 -6.71
C ASP A 372 16.36 -0.96 -6.28
N GLY A 373 15.33 -1.03 -5.44
CA GLY A 373 14.77 -2.28 -4.94
C GLY A 373 13.30 -2.14 -4.59
N LEU A 374 12.76 -3.23 -4.06
CA LEU A 374 11.38 -3.29 -3.61
C LEU A 374 11.26 -2.70 -2.20
N LEU A 375 10.13 -2.05 -1.93
CA LEU A 375 9.77 -1.68 -0.56
C LEU A 375 9.41 -2.93 0.25
N ASP A 376 9.58 -2.87 1.57
CA ASP A 376 9.17 -3.93 2.51
C ASP A 376 7.74 -4.42 2.22
N VAL A 377 6.84 -3.49 1.95
CA VAL A 377 5.43 -3.77 1.67
C VAL A 377 5.20 -4.51 0.35
N GLN A 378 6.03 -4.26 -0.66
CA GLN A 378 6.00 -5.02 -1.92
C GLN A 378 6.55 -6.42 -1.70
N ILE A 379 7.60 -6.56 -0.87
CA ILE A 379 8.17 -7.86 -0.50
C ILE A 379 7.15 -8.68 0.31
N GLU A 380 6.45 -8.06 1.26
CA GLU A 380 5.34 -8.68 1.99
C GLU A 380 4.26 -9.19 1.03
N SER A 381 3.85 -8.39 0.04
CA SER A 381 2.89 -8.81 -0.99
C SER A 381 3.39 -9.99 -1.83
N ILE A 382 4.68 -10.00 -2.22
CA ILE A 382 5.32 -11.12 -2.92
C ILE A 382 5.26 -12.41 -2.09
N ILE A 383 5.53 -12.31 -0.79
CA ILE A 383 5.55 -13.50 0.08
C ILE A 383 4.12 -13.99 0.36
N LEU A 384 3.14 -13.09 0.46
CA LEU A 384 1.74 -13.45 0.68
C LEU A 384 1.01 -13.94 -0.57
N ASP A 385 1.55 -13.68 -1.77
CA ASP A 385 1.01 -14.20 -3.02
C ASP A 385 1.26 -15.73 -3.12
N ASN A 386 0.17 -16.49 -3.18
CA ASN A 386 0.17 -17.95 -3.35
C ASN A 386 -0.17 -18.37 -4.79
N GLY A 387 -0.32 -17.40 -5.71
CA GLY A 387 -0.60 -17.62 -7.11
C GLY A 387 -2.00 -18.13 -7.41
N THR A 388 -2.96 -17.87 -6.54
CA THR A 388 -4.37 -18.19 -6.79
C THR A 388 -5.17 -16.97 -7.23
N ASP A 389 -6.17 -17.19 -8.06
CA ASP A 389 -7.00 -16.13 -8.62
C ASP A 389 -7.84 -15.45 -7.52
N GLU A 390 -8.10 -16.14 -6.40
CA GLU A 390 -8.85 -15.56 -5.28
C GLU A 390 -8.09 -14.43 -4.58
N LEU A 391 -6.75 -14.41 -4.62
CA LEU A 391 -5.93 -13.34 -4.05
C LEU A 391 -5.60 -12.24 -5.05
N THR A 392 -5.90 -12.42 -6.33
CA THR A 392 -5.53 -11.50 -7.40
C THR A 392 -6.77 -10.73 -7.87
N PRO A 393 -6.89 -9.41 -7.60
CA PRO A 393 -8.02 -8.65 -8.09
C PRO A 393 -8.10 -8.69 -9.63
N PRO A 394 -9.31 -8.67 -10.22
CA PRO A 394 -9.46 -8.66 -11.66
C PRO A 394 -8.65 -7.54 -12.35
N GLY A 395 -7.88 -7.91 -13.37
CA GLY A 395 -7.04 -6.98 -14.14
C GLY A 395 -5.64 -6.74 -13.56
N MET A 396 -5.33 -7.31 -12.39
CA MET A 396 -3.99 -7.33 -11.81
C MET A 396 -3.24 -8.57 -12.23
N ARG A 397 -1.91 -8.47 -12.35
CA ARG A 397 -1.05 -9.62 -12.59
C ARG A 397 -0.52 -10.18 -11.26
N SER A 398 -0.71 -11.48 -11.02
CA SER A 398 -0.07 -12.16 -9.88
C SER A 398 1.41 -12.44 -10.15
N LEU A 399 2.18 -12.75 -9.12
CA LEU A 399 3.59 -13.11 -9.28
C LEU A 399 3.74 -14.45 -10.01
N LYS A 400 2.77 -15.36 -9.83
CA LYS A 400 2.69 -16.60 -10.60
C LYS A 400 2.49 -16.32 -12.08
N GLU A 401 1.58 -15.41 -12.43
CA GLU A 401 1.38 -14.99 -13.82
C GLU A 401 2.62 -14.27 -14.37
N TYR A 402 3.30 -13.47 -13.55
CA TYR A 402 4.57 -12.86 -13.94
C TYR A 402 5.63 -13.93 -14.26
N LEU A 403 5.79 -14.96 -13.43
CA LEU A 403 6.76 -16.02 -13.69
C LEU A 403 6.33 -16.97 -14.83
N SER A 404 5.03 -17.19 -15.02
CA SER A 404 4.51 -18.05 -16.07
C SER A 404 4.79 -17.49 -17.47
N ILE A 405 5.01 -16.18 -17.61
CA ILE A 405 5.42 -15.61 -18.90
C ILE A 405 6.69 -16.30 -19.40
N PHE A 406 7.61 -16.74 -18.54
CA PHE A 406 8.87 -17.38 -18.96
C PHE A 406 8.71 -18.85 -19.38
N GLU A 407 7.52 -19.44 -19.28
CA GLU A 407 7.26 -20.80 -19.70
C GLU A 407 7.25 -20.95 -21.23
N GLU A 408 7.42 -22.19 -21.70
CA GLU A 408 7.63 -22.49 -23.12
C GLU A 408 6.45 -22.04 -23.99
N LYS A 409 5.21 -22.33 -23.57
CA LYS A 409 4.01 -21.99 -24.34
C LYS A 409 3.81 -20.46 -24.48
N PRO A 410 3.81 -19.65 -23.39
CA PRO A 410 3.77 -18.19 -23.50
C PRO A 410 4.96 -17.59 -24.27
N ARG A 411 6.18 -18.12 -24.10
CA ARG A 411 7.36 -17.69 -24.87
C ARG A 411 7.16 -17.89 -26.38
N LEU A 412 6.65 -19.05 -26.80
CA LEU A 412 6.36 -19.34 -28.22
C LEU A 412 5.25 -18.45 -28.78
N GLN A 413 4.26 -18.06 -27.97
CA GLN A 413 3.24 -17.10 -28.37
C GLN A 413 3.84 -15.70 -28.59
N ARG A 414 4.70 -15.22 -27.69
CA ARG A 414 5.37 -13.91 -27.82
C ARG A 414 6.28 -13.83 -29.05
N LYS A 415 6.84 -14.95 -29.52
CA LYS A 415 7.62 -15.00 -30.78
C LYS A 415 6.84 -14.51 -32.01
N LYS A 416 5.51 -14.52 -31.94
CA LYS A 416 4.64 -14.01 -33.00
C LYS A 416 4.53 -12.47 -33.02
N ILE A 417 5.13 -11.77 -32.05
CA ILE A 417 5.05 -10.30 -31.86
C ILE A 417 6.46 -9.69 -31.93
N GLY A 418 6.72 -8.79 -32.90
CA GLY A 418 8.06 -8.39 -33.34
C GLY A 418 9.01 -7.74 -32.31
N ARG A 419 8.52 -7.03 -31.28
CA ARG A 419 9.39 -6.44 -30.22
C ARG A 419 9.83 -7.45 -29.15
N HIS A 420 9.21 -8.63 -29.09
CA HIS A 420 9.58 -9.69 -28.14
C HIS A 420 10.67 -10.64 -28.65
N LEU A 421 11.18 -10.44 -29.87
CA LEU A 421 12.08 -11.39 -30.53
C LEU A 421 13.37 -11.69 -29.76
N ASN A 422 13.89 -10.75 -28.96
CA ASN A 422 15.06 -10.99 -28.09
C ASN A 422 14.72 -11.91 -26.91
N LEU A 423 13.65 -11.61 -26.15
CA LEU A 423 13.13 -12.50 -25.09
C LEU A 423 12.62 -13.86 -25.60
N CYS A 424 12.50 -14.04 -26.91
CA CYS A 424 12.13 -15.33 -27.51
C CYS A 424 13.32 -16.28 -27.66
N LYS A 425 14.57 -15.78 -27.61
CA LYS A 425 15.76 -16.62 -27.58
C LYS A 425 15.77 -17.38 -26.25
N LYS A 426 15.98 -18.70 -26.33
CA LYS A 426 15.89 -19.60 -25.16
C LYS A 426 16.86 -19.17 -24.04
N ALA A 427 18.07 -18.76 -24.41
CA ALA A 427 19.08 -18.27 -23.48
C ALA A 427 18.66 -16.98 -22.76
N ASP A 428 18.20 -15.97 -23.51
CA ASP A 428 17.80 -14.67 -22.95
C ASP A 428 16.54 -14.79 -22.06
N CYS A 429 15.57 -15.61 -22.47
CA CYS A 429 14.38 -15.91 -21.67
C CYS A 429 14.75 -16.58 -20.36
N LEU A 430 15.67 -17.55 -20.41
CA LEU A 430 16.12 -18.27 -19.23
C LEU A 430 16.93 -17.35 -18.29
N SER A 431 17.88 -16.60 -18.83
CA SER A 431 18.66 -15.63 -18.06
C SER A 431 17.76 -14.60 -17.36
N SER A 432 16.73 -14.09 -18.05
CA SER A 432 15.77 -13.16 -17.47
C SER A 432 14.95 -13.81 -16.34
N LYS A 433 14.53 -15.07 -16.51
CA LYS A 433 13.82 -15.84 -15.49
C LYS A 433 14.68 -16.06 -14.24
N LEU A 434 15.93 -16.50 -14.42
CA LEU A 434 16.88 -16.71 -13.32
C LEU A 434 17.18 -15.39 -12.60
N SER A 435 17.36 -14.30 -13.36
CA SER A 435 17.55 -12.96 -12.82
C SER A 435 16.35 -12.49 -12.00
N ALA A 436 15.13 -12.73 -12.47
CA ALA A 436 13.89 -12.40 -11.75
C ALA A 436 13.80 -13.16 -10.42
N VAL A 437 13.97 -14.48 -10.45
CA VAL A 437 13.94 -15.30 -9.24
C VAL A 437 15.04 -14.88 -8.26
N SER A 438 16.26 -14.65 -8.75
CA SER A 438 17.37 -14.15 -7.94
C SER A 438 17.06 -12.80 -7.29
N PHE A 439 16.47 -11.87 -8.06
CA PHE A 439 16.13 -10.53 -7.57
C PHE A 439 15.11 -10.59 -6.42
N PHE A 440 14.07 -11.40 -6.58
CA PHE A 440 13.05 -11.59 -5.55
C PHE A 440 13.62 -12.30 -4.32
N LEU A 441 14.40 -13.37 -4.49
CA LEU A 441 15.02 -14.08 -3.36
C LEU A 441 16.03 -13.18 -2.61
N LYS A 442 16.80 -12.34 -3.31
CA LYS A 442 17.68 -11.34 -2.70
C LYS A 442 16.88 -10.34 -1.87
N SER A 443 15.80 -9.81 -2.41
CA SER A 443 14.91 -8.87 -1.71
C SER A 443 14.29 -9.49 -0.46
N ILE A 444 13.76 -10.72 -0.59
CA ILE A 444 13.17 -11.47 0.53
C ILE A 444 14.22 -11.80 1.59
N SER A 445 15.43 -12.22 1.20
CA SER A 445 16.52 -12.49 2.13
C SER A 445 16.93 -11.24 2.93
N GLY A 446 17.02 -10.08 2.26
CA GLY A 446 17.27 -8.81 2.95
C GLY A 446 16.14 -8.41 3.89
N TYR A 447 14.89 -8.68 3.52
CA TYR A 447 13.72 -8.41 4.35
C TYR A 447 13.63 -9.31 5.58
N THR A 448 13.89 -10.62 5.45
CA THR A 448 13.81 -11.59 6.55
C THR A 448 14.81 -11.31 7.65
N GLN A 449 15.98 -10.77 7.30
CA GLN A 449 17.01 -10.36 8.26
C GLN A 449 16.58 -9.14 9.09
N LYS A 450 15.81 -8.22 8.51
CA LYS A 450 15.44 -6.94 9.12
C LYS A 450 14.10 -6.98 9.87
N ASN A 451 13.20 -7.90 9.52
CA ASN A 451 11.80 -7.88 9.97
C ASN A 451 11.37 -9.16 10.73
N PRO A 452 12.08 -9.61 11.77
CA PRO A 452 11.85 -10.91 12.42
C PRO A 452 10.42 -11.09 12.97
N VAL A 453 9.79 -10.03 13.47
CA VAL A 453 8.42 -10.06 14.00
C VAL A 453 7.40 -10.30 12.89
N LYS A 454 7.54 -9.57 11.77
CA LYS A 454 6.62 -9.73 10.63
C LYS A 454 6.81 -11.09 9.95
N ILE A 455 8.02 -11.64 9.93
CA ILE A 455 8.27 -12.99 9.43
C ILE A 455 7.45 -14.03 10.19
N LYS A 456 7.40 -13.96 11.52
CA LYS A 456 6.57 -14.87 12.33
C LYS A 456 5.09 -14.78 11.97
N MET A 457 4.59 -13.56 11.76
CA MET A 457 3.20 -13.35 11.32
C MET A 457 2.95 -13.97 9.93
N ILE A 458 3.86 -13.75 8.97
CA ILE A 458 3.77 -14.31 7.63
C ILE A 458 3.80 -15.85 7.68
N GLN A 459 4.70 -16.44 8.46
CA GLN A 459 4.76 -17.90 8.65
C GLN A 459 3.45 -18.45 9.18
N PHE A 460 2.81 -17.74 10.13
CA PHE A 460 1.50 -18.14 10.63
C PHE A 460 0.42 -18.07 9.54
N LEU A 461 0.38 -16.99 8.76
CA LEU A 461 -0.58 -16.79 7.67
C LEU A 461 -0.43 -17.84 6.56
N LEU A 462 0.79 -18.34 6.32
CA LEU A 462 1.11 -19.25 5.22
C LEU A 462 1.34 -20.70 5.66
N LYS A 463 1.09 -21.04 6.93
CA LYS A 463 1.47 -22.34 7.52
C LYS A 463 1.00 -23.57 6.72
N ASP A 464 -0.20 -23.51 6.16
CA ASP A 464 -0.80 -24.63 5.45
C ASP A 464 -0.20 -24.76 4.04
N GLU A 465 0.02 -23.63 3.35
CA GLU A 465 0.74 -23.60 2.07
C GLU A 465 2.18 -24.11 2.24
N MET A 466 2.87 -23.65 3.28
CA MET A 466 4.23 -24.07 3.62
C MET A 466 4.33 -25.59 3.80
N LYS A 467 3.37 -26.19 4.51
CA LYS A 467 3.30 -27.64 4.70
C LYS A 467 3.08 -28.37 3.38
N ASN A 468 2.15 -27.89 2.56
CA ASN A 468 1.78 -28.51 1.29
C ASN A 468 2.95 -28.46 0.28
N ILE A 469 3.56 -27.30 0.09
CA ILE A 469 4.70 -27.13 -0.83
C ILE A 469 5.92 -27.91 -0.35
N SER A 470 6.20 -27.91 0.96
CA SER A 470 7.31 -28.70 1.50
C SER A 470 7.12 -30.20 1.25
N HIS A 471 5.89 -30.70 1.39
CA HIS A 471 5.58 -32.11 1.13
C HIS A 471 5.65 -32.47 -0.37
N ALA A 472 5.17 -31.59 -1.25
CA ALA A 472 5.15 -31.85 -2.68
C ALA A 472 6.56 -31.88 -3.32
N TYR A 473 7.51 -31.13 -2.76
CA TYR A 473 8.82 -30.91 -3.40
C TYR A 473 10.03 -31.35 -2.54
N SER A 474 9.84 -31.96 -1.36
CA SER A 474 10.95 -32.37 -0.47
C SER A 474 11.99 -33.24 -1.18
N ASP A 475 11.51 -34.26 -1.91
CA ASP A 475 12.34 -35.33 -2.45
C ASP A 475 13.08 -34.88 -3.71
N LEU A 476 12.45 -33.98 -4.47
CA LEU A 476 12.95 -33.49 -5.74
C LEU A 476 14.10 -32.47 -5.56
N ILE A 477 14.08 -31.73 -4.46
CA ILE A 477 15.01 -30.62 -4.19
C ILE A 477 16.28 -31.08 -3.46
N GLY A 478 16.31 -32.28 -2.88
CA GLY A 478 17.53 -32.82 -2.25
C GLY A 478 18.68 -33.06 -3.22
N ASN A 479 18.37 -33.28 -4.51
CA ASN A 479 19.32 -33.79 -5.50
C ASN A 479 19.63 -32.82 -6.65
N ASN A 480 19.02 -31.63 -6.68
CA ASN A 480 19.10 -30.71 -7.82
C ASN A 480 19.46 -29.29 -7.38
N SER A 481 20.19 -28.56 -8.23
CA SER A 481 20.44 -27.13 -8.04
C SER A 481 19.17 -26.32 -8.28
N ILE A 482 19.10 -25.11 -7.70
CA ILE A 482 17.97 -24.18 -7.92
C ILE A 482 17.77 -23.90 -9.41
N GLU A 483 18.87 -23.67 -10.13
CA GLU A 483 18.86 -23.44 -11.57
C GLU A 483 18.25 -24.64 -12.34
N ALA A 484 18.70 -25.86 -12.04
CA ALA A 484 18.21 -27.06 -12.72
C ALA A 484 16.69 -27.23 -12.56
N LEU A 485 16.17 -26.93 -11.37
CA LEU A 485 14.75 -26.96 -11.07
C LEU A 485 13.96 -25.88 -11.83
N LEU A 486 14.50 -24.66 -11.92
CA LEU A 486 13.87 -23.55 -12.63
C LEU A 486 13.90 -23.71 -14.16
N ILE A 487 14.85 -24.48 -14.71
CA ILE A 487 14.94 -24.78 -16.15
C ILE A 487 13.96 -25.89 -16.56
N ASN A 488 13.62 -26.79 -15.65
CA ASN A 488 12.80 -27.95 -15.96
C ASN A 488 11.36 -27.54 -16.31
N SER A 489 10.95 -27.85 -17.54
CA SER A 489 9.61 -27.52 -18.07
C SER A 489 8.47 -28.31 -17.41
N ASN A 490 8.78 -29.43 -16.76
CA ASN A 490 7.78 -30.28 -16.10
C ASN A 490 7.45 -29.81 -14.69
N ILE A 491 8.15 -28.77 -14.22
CA ILE A 491 8.02 -28.27 -12.86
C ILE A 491 7.48 -26.84 -12.91
N ASN A 492 6.45 -26.58 -12.12
CA ASN A 492 5.95 -25.23 -11.97
C ASN A 492 7.01 -24.34 -11.31
N SER A 493 7.47 -23.32 -12.03
CA SER A 493 8.56 -22.48 -11.55
C SER A 493 8.18 -21.56 -10.41
N PHE A 494 6.91 -21.18 -10.33
CA PHE A 494 6.39 -20.45 -9.19
C PHE A 494 6.40 -21.32 -7.94
N ASP A 495 6.03 -22.60 -8.01
CA ASP A 495 6.08 -23.50 -6.86
C ASP A 495 7.52 -23.70 -6.34
N ILE A 496 8.50 -23.82 -7.24
CA ILE A 496 9.92 -23.88 -6.87
C ILE A 496 10.37 -22.57 -6.21
N PHE A 497 9.98 -21.43 -6.77
CA PHE A 497 10.22 -20.14 -6.15
C PHE A 497 9.62 -20.08 -4.73
N ARG A 498 8.34 -20.46 -4.56
CA ARG A 498 7.65 -20.51 -3.26
C ARG A 498 8.37 -21.41 -2.26
N PHE A 499 8.83 -22.58 -2.68
CA PHE A 499 9.62 -23.47 -1.83
C PHE A 499 10.86 -22.76 -1.26
N TYR A 500 11.62 -22.04 -2.09
CA TYR A 500 12.80 -21.32 -1.64
C TYR A 500 12.47 -20.08 -0.81
N VAL A 501 11.34 -19.41 -1.08
CA VAL A 501 10.81 -18.38 -0.17
C VAL A 501 10.59 -18.98 1.22
N PHE A 502 9.96 -20.15 1.33
CA PHE A 502 9.72 -20.81 2.62
C PHE A 502 11.01 -21.28 3.30
N CYS A 503 12.01 -21.68 2.53
CA CYS A 503 13.35 -21.94 3.05
C CYS A 503 13.94 -20.68 3.71
N LEU A 504 13.83 -19.50 3.06
CA LEU A 504 14.25 -18.23 3.64
C LEU A 504 13.46 -17.86 4.91
N LEU A 505 12.13 -18.04 4.90
CA LEU A 505 11.29 -17.77 6.08
C LEU A 505 11.69 -18.67 7.27
N ASN A 506 12.00 -19.94 7.02
CA ASN A 506 12.36 -20.93 8.03
C ASN A 506 13.86 -21.02 8.32
N LYS A 507 14.68 -20.17 7.69
CA LYS A 507 16.15 -20.19 7.78
C LYS A 507 16.77 -21.55 7.44
N SER A 508 16.13 -22.31 6.55
CA SER A 508 16.68 -23.56 6.02
C SER A 508 17.27 -23.32 4.63
N LYS A 509 18.27 -24.11 4.23
CA LYS A 509 18.92 -24.05 2.91
C LYS A 509 19.39 -22.64 2.47
N VAL A 510 19.66 -21.75 3.43
CA VAL A 510 20.02 -20.34 3.17
C VAL A 510 21.29 -20.25 2.32
N GLN A 511 22.29 -21.10 2.57
CA GLN A 511 23.55 -21.10 1.85
C GLN A 511 23.36 -21.33 0.34
N ALA A 512 22.60 -22.35 -0.06
CA ALA A 512 22.32 -22.63 -1.47
C ALA A 512 21.57 -21.48 -2.16
N ILE A 513 20.69 -20.79 -1.44
CA ILE A 513 19.97 -19.62 -1.95
C ILE A 513 20.90 -18.43 -2.14
N LEU A 514 21.81 -18.18 -1.18
CA LEU A 514 22.81 -17.12 -1.28
C LEU A 514 23.82 -17.38 -2.40
N GLU A 515 24.23 -18.63 -2.60
CA GLU A 515 25.07 -19.04 -3.73
C GLU A 515 24.35 -18.80 -5.06
N PHE A 516 23.06 -19.15 -5.16
CA PHE A 516 22.26 -18.85 -6.35
C PHE A 516 22.15 -17.34 -6.60
N ILE A 517 21.86 -16.54 -5.57
CA ILE A 517 21.79 -15.07 -5.70
C ILE A 517 23.14 -14.49 -6.17
N THR A 518 24.24 -15.01 -5.65
CA THR A 518 25.60 -14.58 -6.01
C THR A 518 25.97 -15.00 -7.43
N THR A 519 25.51 -16.17 -7.87
CA THR A 519 25.74 -16.70 -9.23
C THR A 519 24.93 -15.92 -10.28
N TYR A 520 23.72 -15.47 -9.93
CA TYR A 520 22.84 -14.69 -10.79
C TYR A 520 22.59 -13.29 -10.21
N PRO A 521 23.61 -12.42 -10.12
CA PRO A 521 23.40 -11.05 -9.64
C PRO A 521 22.40 -10.36 -10.57
N SER A 522 21.40 -9.69 -10.03
CA SER A 522 20.28 -9.20 -10.82
C SER A 522 19.84 -7.78 -10.47
N ALA A 523 19.32 -7.10 -11.48
CA ALA A 523 18.72 -5.78 -11.40
C ALA A 523 17.45 -5.70 -12.26
N TYR A 524 16.57 -4.77 -11.93
CA TYR A 524 15.42 -4.44 -12.78
C TYR A 524 15.86 -3.43 -13.86
N ASP A 525 15.62 -3.77 -15.14
CA ASP A 525 15.79 -2.85 -16.26
C ASP A 525 14.43 -2.19 -16.59
N PRO A 526 14.24 -0.90 -16.26
CA PRO A 526 12.98 -0.20 -16.52
C PRO A 526 12.72 0.04 -18.02
N VAL A 527 13.76 0.01 -18.87
CA VAL A 527 13.60 0.24 -20.32
C VAL A 527 13.00 -0.98 -20.99
N SER A 528 13.54 -2.16 -20.68
CA SER A 528 13.06 -3.43 -21.23
C SER A 528 11.93 -4.06 -20.42
N ASP A 529 11.63 -3.51 -19.23
CA ASP A 529 10.61 -3.97 -18.28
C ASP A 529 10.80 -5.44 -17.83
N ILE A 530 12.05 -5.84 -17.64
CA ILE A 530 12.46 -7.18 -17.24
C ILE A 530 13.57 -7.13 -16.19
N PHE A 531 13.78 -8.26 -15.51
CA PHE A 531 14.97 -8.45 -14.68
C PHE A 531 16.12 -8.96 -15.55
N VAL A 532 17.27 -8.35 -15.39
CA VAL A 532 18.50 -8.65 -16.13
C VAL A 532 19.62 -8.98 -15.15
N GLN A 533 20.65 -9.65 -15.66
CA GLN A 533 21.85 -9.92 -14.88
C GLN A 533 22.60 -8.59 -14.66
N SER A 534 22.89 -8.24 -13.41
CA SER A 534 23.67 -7.06 -13.07
C SER A 534 25.16 -7.37 -13.14
N SER A 535 25.98 -6.36 -13.47
CA SER A 535 27.43 -6.55 -13.44
C SER A 535 27.90 -6.73 -11.99
N PRO A 536 28.92 -7.56 -11.70
CA PRO A 536 29.45 -7.76 -10.34
C PRO A 536 30.07 -6.51 -9.66
N SER A 537 29.91 -5.32 -10.25
CA SER A 537 30.56 -4.08 -9.84
C SER A 537 29.59 -2.92 -9.60
N ASP A 538 28.28 -3.21 -9.44
CA ASP A 538 27.27 -2.23 -9.02
C ASP A 538 26.93 -2.36 -7.52
#